data_AF-A0A432X8U1-F1
#
_entry.id   AF-A0A432X8U1-F1
#
_cell.length_a   1.000
_cell.length_b   1.000
_cell.length_c   1.000
_cell.angle_alpha   90.00
_cell.angle_beta   90.00
_cell.angle_gamma   90.00
#
_symmetry.space_group_name_H-M   'P 1'
#
loop_
_entity.id
_entity.type
_entity.pdbx_description
1 polymer ?
#
loop_
_entity_poly.entity_id
_entity_poly.type
_entity_poly.pdbx_seq_one_letter_code
_entity_poly.pdbx_strand_id
1 'polypeptide(L)'
;MYWLLLTAAVTAQDSYLLTVEEQQEQLTQHAMFPAEGQQHQQLALSLRNQRLLEQQAESRARQMQYQLQAAEALHAMRQLSVLVSAADVAHAEEPRSDTQVAFQVDLHRFRLLALFMRNNQWLARLAYGEHIFSTAHNDIILGDIRVIVRSDRVILQHQERRHTLKVGG
;
A
#
# COMPACT_ATOMS: atom_id res chain seq x y z
N MET A 1 -56.19 32.09 24.46
CA MET A 1 -54.96 32.88 24.71
C MET A 1 -54.07 32.08 25.65
N TYR A 2 -52.85 31.77 25.19
CA TYR A 2 -51.67 31.23 25.91
C TYR A 2 -51.83 29.90 26.67
N TRP A 3 -51.34 28.76 26.15
CA TRP A 3 -49.93 28.26 26.15
C TRP A 3 -49.27 28.20 27.52
N LEU A 4 -48.97 26.97 27.98
CA LEU A 4 -47.74 26.50 28.64
C LEU A 4 -47.88 24.98 28.84
N LEU A 5 -47.47 24.19 27.84
CA LEU A 5 -46.17 23.51 27.81
C LEU A 5 -46.03 22.47 28.93
N LEU A 6 -46.64 21.30 28.70
CA LEU A 6 -46.12 20.07 29.29
C LEU A 6 -44.73 19.83 28.69
N THR A 7 -43.73 19.88 29.55
CA THR A 7 -42.39 19.36 29.35
C THR A 7 -42.47 17.87 28.99
N ALA A 8 -42.55 17.58 27.68
CA ALA A 8 -42.13 16.31 27.11
C ALA A 8 -40.77 16.52 26.42
N ALA A 9 -39.79 16.96 27.21
CA ALA A 9 -38.41 16.98 26.81
C ALA A 9 -37.75 15.71 27.34
N VAL A 10 -37.04 15.02 26.45
CA VAL A 10 -36.06 13.95 26.72
C VAL A 10 -36.63 12.54 26.90
N THR A 11 -37.04 11.91 25.79
CA THR A 11 -36.81 10.46 25.54
C THR A 11 -36.62 10.14 24.04
N ALA A 12 -36.17 11.10 23.22
CA ALA A 12 -35.93 10.88 21.79
C ALA A 12 -34.50 10.37 21.47
N GLN A 13 -33.70 10.03 22.48
CA GLN A 13 -32.28 9.70 22.30
C GLN A 13 -31.93 8.21 22.34
N ASP A 14 -32.85 7.33 22.77
CA ASP A 14 -32.54 5.89 22.89
C ASP A 14 -33.31 5.00 21.91
N SER A 15 -34.00 5.57 20.92
CA SER A 15 -34.75 4.81 19.90
C SER A 15 -33.88 3.99 18.94
N TYR A 16 -32.56 4.16 19.01
CA TYR A 16 -31.57 3.58 18.08
C TYR A 16 -30.99 2.23 18.54
N LEU A 17 -31.34 1.78 19.75
CA LEU A 17 -30.86 0.51 20.33
C LEU A 17 -31.96 -0.53 20.57
N LEU A 18 -33.20 -0.26 20.17
CA LEU A 18 -34.29 -1.23 20.31
C LEU A 18 -34.14 -2.35 19.28
N THR A 19 -34.37 -3.58 19.74
CA THR A 19 -34.38 -4.78 18.89
C THR A 19 -35.57 -4.75 17.94
N VAL A 20 -35.47 -5.50 16.83
CA VAL A 20 -36.45 -5.52 15.72
C VAL A 20 -37.89 -5.73 16.20
N GLU A 21 -38.07 -6.46 17.30
CA GLU A 21 -39.39 -6.79 17.86
C GLU A 21 -40.04 -5.59 18.58
N GLU A 22 -39.27 -4.76 19.28
CA GLU A 22 -39.82 -3.64 20.06
C GLU A 22 -40.25 -2.46 19.18
N GLN A 23 -39.59 -2.28 18.02
CA GLN A 23 -40.04 -1.31 17.01
C GLN A 23 -41.37 -1.73 16.36
N GLN A 24 -41.64 -3.03 16.30
CA GLN A 24 -42.84 -3.60 15.68
C GLN A 24 -44.09 -3.37 16.55
N GLU A 25 -43.95 -3.43 17.87
CA GLU A 25 -45.03 -3.14 18.81
C GLU A 25 -45.39 -1.65 18.87
N GLN A 26 -44.40 -0.75 18.80
CA GLN A 26 -44.67 0.69 18.81
C GLN A 26 -45.34 1.19 17.52
N LEU A 27 -45.03 0.59 16.37
CA LEU A 27 -45.63 0.99 15.09
C LEU A 27 -47.04 0.42 14.87
N THR A 28 -47.36 -0.72 15.48
CA THR A 28 -48.70 -1.33 15.40
C THR A 28 -49.72 -0.60 16.27
N GLN A 29 -49.30 0.01 17.39
CA GLN A 29 -50.18 0.80 18.25
C GLN A 29 -50.66 2.13 17.62
N HIS A 30 -49.96 2.63 16.58
CA HIS A 30 -50.31 3.88 15.89
C HIS A 30 -50.97 3.70 14.50
N ALA A 31 -51.13 2.47 14.01
CA ALA A 31 -51.61 2.22 12.65
C ALA A 31 -53.14 2.06 12.61
N MET A 32 -53.86 3.17 12.44
CA MET A 32 -55.29 3.16 12.10
C MET A 32 -55.56 2.61 10.68
N PHE A 33 -54.51 2.41 9.86
CA PHE A 33 -54.58 1.82 8.52
C PHE A 33 -53.37 0.90 8.25
N PRO A 34 -53.52 -0.44 8.34
CA PRO A 34 -52.40 -1.38 8.21
C PRO A 34 -51.77 -1.43 6.81
N ALA A 35 -52.49 -0.99 5.77
CA ALA A 35 -51.98 -0.93 4.40
C ALA A 35 -50.97 0.22 4.19
N GLU A 36 -51.19 1.39 4.80
CA GLU A 36 -50.27 2.52 4.73
C GLU A 36 -48.97 2.25 5.49
N GLY A 37 -49.05 1.58 6.64
CA GLY A 37 -47.87 1.18 7.42
C GLY A 37 -46.92 0.27 6.62
N GLN A 38 -47.46 -0.69 5.88
CA GLN A 38 -46.66 -1.56 5.01
C GLN A 38 -46.02 -0.79 3.85
N GLN A 39 -46.76 0.16 3.25
CA GLN A 39 -46.23 0.99 2.17
C GLN A 39 -45.09 1.90 2.67
N HIS A 40 -45.24 2.53 3.84
CA HIS A 40 -44.19 3.32 4.46
C HIS A 40 -42.98 2.47 4.85
N GLN A 41 -43.18 1.25 5.33
CA GLN A 41 -42.08 0.34 5.64
C GLN A 41 -41.30 -0.06 4.38
N GLN A 42 -41.98 -0.35 3.27
CA GLN A 42 -41.34 -0.65 2.00
C GLN A 42 -40.56 0.56 1.46
N LEU A 43 -41.11 1.76 1.57
CA LEU A 43 -40.44 3.00 1.19
C LEU A 43 -39.22 3.31 2.08
N ALA A 44 -39.32 3.07 3.39
CA ALA A 44 -38.19 3.26 4.30
C ALA A 44 -37.05 2.25 4.00
N LEU A 45 -37.39 0.99 3.72
CA LEU A 45 -36.43 -0.02 3.30
C LEU A 45 -35.79 0.29 1.95
N SER A 46 -36.57 0.79 0.98
CA SER A 46 -36.04 1.16 -0.34
C SER A 46 -35.10 2.38 -0.26
N LEU A 47 -35.47 3.41 0.51
CA LEU A 47 -34.62 4.57 0.77
C LEU A 47 -33.32 4.19 1.49
N ARG A 48 -33.38 3.24 2.43
CA ARG A 48 -32.19 2.71 3.10
C ARG A 48 -31.26 2.00 2.11
N ASN A 49 -31.82 1.16 1.24
CA ASN A 49 -31.04 0.47 0.21
C ASN A 49 -30.40 1.46 -0.77
N GLN A 50 -31.14 2.50 -1.16
CA GLN A 50 -30.62 3.55 -2.05
C GLN A 50 -29.42 4.28 -1.41
N ARG A 51 -29.54 4.71 -0.15
CA ARG A 51 -28.43 5.36 0.57
C ARG A 51 -27.21 4.45 0.72
N LEU A 52 -27.42 3.16 0.96
CA LEU A 52 -26.33 2.19 1.06
C LEU A 52 -25.60 2.05 -0.29
N LEU A 53 -26.34 2.00 -1.39
CA LEU A 53 -25.76 1.98 -2.74
C LEU A 53 -25.02 3.28 -3.07
N GLU A 54 -25.55 4.44 -2.67
CA GLU A 54 -24.88 5.73 -2.82
C GLU A 54 -23.56 5.78 -2.05
N GLN A 55 -23.55 5.34 -0.79
CA GLN A 55 -22.32 5.28 0.02
C GLN A 55 -21.27 4.33 -0.59
N GLN A 56 -21.71 3.18 -1.12
CA GLN A 56 -20.80 2.26 -1.82
C GLN A 56 -20.25 2.86 -3.11
N ALA A 57 -21.09 3.57 -3.88
CA ALA A 57 -20.66 4.27 -5.08
C ALA A 57 -19.67 5.39 -4.76
N GLU A 58 -19.94 6.18 -3.71
CA GLU A 58 -19.05 7.25 -3.25
C GLU A 58 -17.70 6.70 -2.79
N SER A 59 -17.70 5.61 -2.02
CA SER A 59 -16.46 4.96 -1.58
C SER A 59 -15.63 4.46 -2.78
N ARG A 60 -16.26 3.83 -3.77
CA ARG A 60 -15.59 3.40 -5.01
C ARG A 60 -15.08 4.58 -5.84
N ALA A 61 -15.85 5.66 -5.92
CA ALA A 61 -15.42 6.88 -6.63
C ALA A 61 -14.19 7.50 -5.97
N ARG A 62 -14.18 7.61 -4.63
CA ARG A 62 -13.00 8.08 -3.87
C ARG A 62 -11.79 7.17 -4.09
N GLN A 63 -11.97 5.85 -4.06
CA GLN A 63 -10.89 4.90 -4.36
C GLN A 63 -10.31 5.10 -5.77
N MET A 64 -11.17 5.23 -6.79
CA MET A 64 -10.73 5.51 -8.16
C MET A 64 -10.02 6.86 -8.28
N GLN A 65 -10.51 7.89 -7.59
CA GLN A 65 -9.87 9.20 -7.56
C GLN A 65 -8.44 9.12 -6.97
N TYR A 66 -8.26 8.39 -5.87
CA TYR A 66 -6.93 8.18 -5.30
C TYR A 66 -6.01 7.38 -6.24
N GLN A 67 -6.54 6.40 -6.96
CA GLN A 67 -5.78 5.67 -7.97
C GLN A 67 -5.33 6.56 -9.13
N LEU A 68 -6.23 7.44 -9.61
CA LEU A 68 -5.88 8.42 -10.64
C LEU A 68 -4.83 9.41 -10.15
N GLN A 69 -4.99 9.97 -8.95
CA GLN A 69 -4.01 10.88 -8.36
C GLN A 69 -2.65 10.19 -8.13
N ALA A 70 -2.65 8.92 -7.69
CA ALA A 70 -1.43 8.14 -7.55
C ALA A 70 -0.78 7.87 -8.92
N ALA A 71 -1.56 7.56 -9.95
CA ALA A 71 -1.07 7.39 -11.31
C ALA A 71 -0.46 8.69 -11.88
N GLU A 72 -1.11 9.83 -11.64
CA GLU A 72 -0.59 11.16 -11.99
C GLU A 72 0.72 11.46 -11.26
N ALA A 73 0.78 11.22 -9.95
CA ALA A 73 1.99 11.40 -9.16
C ALA A 73 3.14 10.52 -9.66
N LEU A 74 2.88 9.23 -9.93
CA LEU A 74 3.87 8.30 -10.49
C LEU A 74 4.30 8.70 -11.91
N HIS A 75 3.41 9.28 -12.70
CA HIS A 75 3.75 9.83 -14.01
C HIS A 75 4.63 11.07 -13.89
N ALA A 76 4.28 12.00 -13.01
CA ALA A 76 5.09 13.19 -12.71
C ALA A 76 6.48 12.79 -12.16
N MET A 77 6.56 11.81 -11.26
CA MET A 77 7.82 11.25 -10.77
C MET A 77 8.66 10.65 -11.90
N ARG A 78 8.04 9.93 -12.84
CA ARG A 78 8.74 9.42 -14.04
C ARG A 78 9.26 10.56 -14.91
N GLN A 79 8.49 11.62 -15.15
CA GLN A 79 8.94 12.78 -15.90
C GLN A 79 10.12 13.49 -15.21
N LEU A 80 10.06 13.68 -13.89
CA LEU A 80 11.17 14.23 -13.12
C LEU A 80 12.41 13.33 -13.17
N SER A 81 12.24 12.00 -13.09
CA SER A 81 13.34 11.04 -13.24
C SER A 81 13.98 11.11 -14.63
N VAL A 82 13.20 11.29 -15.70
CA VAL A 82 13.71 11.45 -17.06
C VAL A 82 14.46 12.78 -17.21
N LEU A 83 13.96 13.86 -16.63
CA LEU A 83 14.60 15.18 -16.69
C LEU A 83 15.91 15.23 -15.89
N VAL A 84 15.96 14.60 -14.70
CA VAL A 84 17.20 14.46 -13.93
C VAL A 84 18.20 13.58 -14.70
N SER A 85 17.74 12.48 -15.30
CA SER A 85 18.61 11.64 -16.13
C SER A 85 19.10 12.37 -17.38
N ALA A 86 18.33 13.31 -17.96
CA ALA A 86 18.77 14.11 -19.11
C ALA A 86 19.74 15.24 -18.72
N ALA A 87 19.61 15.82 -17.52
CA ALA A 87 20.53 16.82 -17.00
C ALA A 87 21.92 16.24 -16.69
N ASP A 88 21.98 14.99 -16.21
CA ASP A 88 23.26 14.28 -15.97
C ASP A 88 23.88 13.68 -17.25
N VAL A 89 23.14 13.59 -18.37
CA VAL A 89 23.59 12.96 -19.63
C VAL A 89 24.06 13.98 -20.68
N ALA A 90 24.10 15.29 -20.36
CA ALA A 90 24.68 16.29 -21.28
C ALA A 90 26.22 16.23 -21.44
N HIS A 91 26.91 15.24 -20.83
CA HIS A 91 28.37 15.07 -20.92
C HIS A 91 28.86 13.67 -21.34
N ALA A 92 28.00 12.86 -21.97
CA ALA A 92 28.46 11.59 -22.54
C ALA A 92 27.90 11.41 -23.95
N GLU A 93 28.66 11.89 -24.94
CA GLU A 93 28.50 11.48 -26.33
C GLU A 93 28.60 9.95 -26.43
N GLU A 94 27.63 9.34 -27.11
CA GLU A 94 27.65 7.93 -27.49
C GLU A 94 28.92 7.57 -28.27
N PRO A 95 29.33 6.30 -28.22
CA PRO A 95 28.96 5.49 -29.38
C PRO A 95 28.34 4.14 -29.02
N ARG A 96 27.38 3.75 -29.85
CA ARG A 96 26.82 2.40 -29.99
C ARG A 96 27.89 1.29 -29.87
N SER A 97 27.81 0.51 -28.81
CA SER A 97 28.32 -0.87 -28.78
C SER A 97 27.57 -1.64 -27.69
N ASP A 98 27.09 -2.83 -28.04
CA ASP A 98 26.43 -3.83 -27.20
C ASP A 98 26.50 -3.57 -25.69
N THR A 99 25.34 -3.23 -25.13
CA THR A 99 25.10 -2.79 -23.76
C THR A 99 25.41 -3.87 -22.71
N GLN A 100 26.68 -4.25 -22.57
CA GLN A 100 27.23 -4.54 -21.25
C GLN A 100 27.39 -3.18 -20.58
N VAL A 101 26.35 -2.76 -19.84
CA VAL A 101 26.51 -1.65 -18.90
C VAL A 101 27.54 -2.11 -17.88
N ALA A 102 28.81 -1.77 -18.12
CA ALA A 102 29.85 -1.85 -17.13
C ALA A 102 29.52 -0.79 -16.09
N PHE A 103 28.56 -1.11 -15.21
CA PHE A 103 28.37 -0.35 -13.99
C PHE A 103 29.71 -0.37 -13.29
N GLN A 104 30.29 0.80 -13.07
CA GLN A 104 31.45 0.93 -12.21
C GLN A 104 30.95 0.63 -10.79
N VAL A 105 30.91 -0.65 -10.43
CA VAL A 105 30.28 -1.09 -9.19
C VAL A 105 31.20 -0.71 -8.03
N ASP A 106 30.73 0.21 -7.21
CA ASP A 106 31.41 0.54 -5.96
C ASP A 106 31.11 -0.53 -4.91
N LEU A 107 32.11 -1.38 -4.65
CA LEU A 107 32.02 -2.44 -3.65
C LEU A 107 31.73 -1.91 -2.24
N HIS A 108 32.06 -0.65 -1.92
CA HIS A 108 31.82 -0.05 -0.61
C HIS A 108 30.36 0.32 -0.35
N ARG A 109 29.56 0.45 -1.41
CA ARG A 109 28.14 0.78 -1.27
C ARG A 109 27.29 -0.43 -0.86
N PHE A 110 27.86 -1.63 -0.91
CA PHE A 110 27.16 -2.82 -0.44
C PHE A 110 27.01 -2.82 1.07
N ARG A 111 25.83 -3.21 1.53
CA ARG A 111 25.55 -3.46 2.93
C ARG A 111 25.04 -4.88 3.11
N LEU A 112 25.58 -5.58 4.10
CA LEU A 112 25.10 -6.90 4.48
C LEU A 112 23.90 -6.73 5.43
N LEU A 113 22.72 -7.12 4.97
CA LEU A 113 21.49 -7.02 5.77
C LEU A 113 21.30 -8.22 6.67
N ALA A 114 21.53 -9.42 6.12
CA ALA A 114 21.29 -10.65 6.85
C ALA A 114 22.17 -11.79 6.32
N LEU A 115 22.49 -12.71 7.21
CA LEU A 115 23.16 -13.97 6.91
C LEU A 115 22.40 -15.08 7.61
N PHE A 116 21.89 -16.04 6.84
CA PHE A 116 21.02 -17.09 7.35
C PHE A 116 21.23 -18.41 6.62
N MET A 117 20.89 -19.51 7.27
CA MET A 117 21.02 -20.86 6.72
C MET A 117 19.67 -21.37 6.24
N ARG A 118 19.59 -21.86 5.01
CA ARG A 118 18.39 -22.52 4.43
C ARG A 118 18.85 -23.77 3.68
N ASN A 119 18.16 -24.88 3.88
CA ASN A 119 18.46 -26.16 3.20
C ASN A 119 19.94 -26.57 3.30
N ASN A 120 20.55 -26.40 4.48
CA ASN A 120 21.96 -26.70 4.74
C ASN A 120 22.96 -25.86 3.91
N GLN A 121 22.53 -24.72 3.38
CA GLN A 121 23.37 -23.76 2.66
C GLN A 121 23.28 -22.38 3.32
N TRP A 122 24.41 -21.68 3.40
CA TRP A 122 24.46 -20.29 3.85
C TRP A 122 24.05 -19.35 2.72
N LEU A 123 23.07 -18.49 3.01
CA LEU A 123 22.62 -17.43 2.13
C LEU A 123 22.91 -16.07 2.76
N ALA A 124 23.29 -15.12 1.93
CA ALA A 124 23.47 -13.73 2.28
C ALA A 124 22.42 -12.86 1.60
N ARG A 125 21.94 -11.86 2.33
CA ARG A 125 21.09 -10.81 1.77
C ARG A 125 21.86 -9.50 1.75
N LEU A 126 22.12 -9.01 0.54
CA LEU A 126 22.97 -7.86 0.26
C LEU A 126 22.10 -6.72 -0.26
N ALA A 127 22.35 -5.50 0.20
CA ALA A 127 21.75 -4.30 -0.36
C ALA A 127 22.79 -3.51 -1.14
N TYR A 128 22.39 -2.97 -2.29
CA TYR A 128 23.17 -2.03 -3.09
C TYR A 128 22.26 -0.90 -3.54
N GLY A 129 22.38 0.26 -2.89
CA GLY A 129 21.39 1.34 -3.05
C GLY A 129 19.98 0.86 -2.68
N GLU A 130 19.04 0.96 -3.62
CA GLU A 130 17.64 0.54 -3.45
C GLU A 130 17.40 -0.94 -3.79
N HIS A 131 18.41 -1.67 -4.28
CA HIS A 131 18.27 -3.05 -4.70
C HIS A 131 18.72 -4.03 -3.62
N ILE A 132 17.94 -5.10 -3.43
CA ILE A 132 18.24 -6.16 -2.47
C ILE A 132 18.44 -7.48 -3.22
N PHE A 133 19.61 -8.08 -3.04
CA PHE A 133 20.01 -9.35 -3.64
C PHE A 133 20.02 -10.45 -2.57
N SER A 134 19.55 -11.64 -2.94
CA SER A 134 19.73 -12.84 -2.12
C SER A 134 20.69 -13.76 -2.86
N THR A 135 21.86 -14.01 -2.27
CA THR A 135 22.98 -14.67 -2.95
C THR A 135 23.45 -15.87 -2.16
N ALA A 136 23.73 -16.95 -2.86
CA ALA A 136 24.38 -18.13 -2.30
C ALA A 136 25.90 -18.02 -2.40
N HIS A 137 26.61 -19.01 -1.85
CA HIS A 137 28.05 -19.12 -2.03
C HIS A 137 28.42 -19.31 -3.52
N ASN A 138 29.39 -18.54 -3.99
CA ASN A 138 29.90 -18.53 -5.36
C ASN A 138 28.91 -18.03 -6.43
N ASP A 139 27.88 -17.31 -6.01
CA ASP A 139 26.94 -16.65 -6.91
C ASP A 139 27.57 -15.41 -7.56
N ILE A 140 27.09 -15.04 -8.75
CA ILE A 140 27.57 -13.88 -9.51
C ILE A 140 26.47 -12.83 -9.55
N ILE A 141 26.71 -11.69 -8.92
CA ILE A 141 25.81 -10.53 -8.95
C ILE A 141 26.36 -9.45 -9.86
N LEU A 142 25.45 -8.67 -10.47
CA LEU A 142 25.79 -7.54 -11.35
C LEU A 142 26.73 -7.90 -12.51
N GLY A 143 26.69 -9.17 -12.95
CA GLY A 143 27.42 -9.68 -14.11
C GLY A 143 28.85 -10.14 -13.85
N ASP A 144 29.54 -9.58 -12.86
CA ASP A 144 30.98 -9.80 -12.67
C ASP A 144 31.45 -9.88 -11.19
N ILE A 145 30.57 -9.70 -10.21
CA ILE A 145 30.91 -9.74 -8.79
C ILE A 145 30.66 -11.14 -8.25
N ARG A 146 31.72 -11.82 -7.85
CA ARG A 146 31.64 -13.11 -7.18
C ARG A 146 31.40 -12.93 -5.68
N VAL A 147 30.36 -13.58 -5.17
CA VAL A 147 30.00 -13.54 -3.75
C VAL A 147 30.48 -14.80 -3.04
N ILE A 148 31.28 -14.64 -1.99
CA ILE A 148 31.73 -15.74 -1.14
C ILE A 148 31.08 -15.57 0.23
N VAL A 149 30.09 -16.40 0.50
CA VAL A 149 29.36 -16.44 1.78
C VAL A 149 30.11 -17.35 2.76
N ARG A 150 30.42 -16.85 3.96
CA ARG A 150 30.94 -17.59 5.13
C ARG A 150 29.97 -17.43 6.30
N SER A 151 30.16 -18.18 7.38
CA SER A 151 29.28 -18.14 8.56
C SER A 151 29.30 -16.79 9.31
N ASP A 152 30.36 -16.00 9.16
CA ASP A 152 30.58 -14.76 9.91
C ASP A 152 30.71 -13.50 9.02
N ARG A 153 30.89 -13.67 7.72
CA ARG A 153 31.19 -12.58 6.78
C ARG A 153 30.81 -12.94 5.35
N VAL A 154 30.63 -11.90 4.54
CA VAL A 154 30.45 -12.02 3.09
C VAL A 154 31.56 -11.28 2.39
N ILE A 155 32.19 -11.93 1.42
CA ILE A 155 33.27 -11.33 0.64
C ILE A 155 32.75 -11.12 -0.78
N LEU A 156 32.84 -9.89 -1.25
CA LEU A 156 32.57 -9.51 -2.63
C LEU A 156 33.90 -9.37 -3.36
N GLN A 157 34.04 -10.09 -4.46
CA GLN A 157 35.22 -10.02 -5.31
C GLN A 157 34.81 -9.52 -6.69
N HIS A 158 35.43 -8.42 -7.11
CA HIS A 158 35.28 -7.84 -8.44
C HIS A 158 36.66 -7.59 -9.01
N GLN A 159 37.03 -8.32 -10.06
CA GLN A 159 38.37 -8.25 -10.67
C GLN A 159 39.47 -8.44 -9.60
N GLU A 160 40.31 -7.42 -9.35
CA GLU A 160 41.37 -7.42 -8.33
C GLU A 160 40.94 -6.83 -6.98
N ARG A 161 39.73 -6.27 -6.89
CA ARG A 161 39.22 -5.65 -5.68
C ARG A 161 38.41 -6.64 -4.86
N ARG A 162 38.71 -6.67 -3.57
CA ARG A 162 38.02 -7.50 -2.59
C ARG A 162 37.47 -6.64 -1.48
N HIS A 163 36.17 -6.74 -1.25
CA HIS A 163 35.51 -6.09 -0.13
C HIS A 163 34.92 -7.13 0.81
N THR A 164 35.09 -6.93 2.12
CA THR A 164 34.56 -7.84 3.15
C THR A 164 33.51 -7.12 3.96
N LEU A 165 32.30 -7.65 3.90
CA LEU A 165 31.14 -7.18 4.64
C LEU A 165 30.95 -8.04 5.88
N LYS A 166 30.71 -7.38 7.01
CA LYS A 166 30.34 -8.01 8.28
C LYS A 166 28.94 -7.56 8.67
N VAL A 167 28.23 -8.40 9.40
CA VAL A 167 26.92 -8.04 9.94
C VAL A 167 27.13 -6.97 11.02
N GLY A 168 26.57 -5.77 10.83
CA GLY A 168 26.62 -4.68 11.81
C GLY A 168 27.83 -3.74 11.71
N GLY A 169 28.47 -3.62 10.54
CA GLY A 169 29.54 -2.65 10.26
C GLY A 169 29.17 -1.67 9.16
#